data_AF-A0A899FXW0-F1
#
_entry.id   AF-A0A899FXW0-F1
#
_cell.length_a   1.000
_cell.length_b   1.000
_cell.length_c   1.000
_cell.angle_alpha   90.00
_cell.angle_beta   90.00
_cell.angle_gamma   90.00
#
_symmetry.space_group_name_H-M   'P 1'
#
loop_
_entity.id
_entity.type
_entity.pdbx_description
1 polymer ?
#
loop_
_entity_poly.entity_id
_entity_poly.type
_entity_poly.pdbx_seq_one_letter_code
_entity_poly.pdbx_strand_id
1 'polypeptide(L)'
;MEQIQEELKENHESLINDIKFIKETSSENIGWIKKYTESLVTLFEEMDKKCTSKYESASCLLVSLKNNHSTSQLLGEVQESIILLQRLESLYKEIKLHENEQELWRNCLKIATIIKEWKILLQNLMDILIITKYIPFVTSVSKELESMAYDALFVKKYTSKILLVSIISTYFLLDEDALISNLKKYNNESVNDAVKHFCKSIEINLTLKRLFITDPTKAATVLLTNIEKGWSNIVNISKNIYYLNEALEESIPSFLKETFLIHKDAIISNILKKLNDQTLIQYFWEQFSSQLVLKIKDMARQSLWVNKILYQESDFILKLIQKTLHYQLHNLELQELILKDIKSSIIEKK
;
A
#
# COMPACT_ATOMS: atom_id res chain seq x y z
N MET A 1 -101.82 46.62 47.23
CA MET A 1 -100.42 46.95 47.59
C MET A 1 -99.85 45.92 48.55
N GLU A 2 -100.58 45.50 49.58
CA GLU A 2 -100.14 44.44 50.52
C GLU A 2 -99.97 43.04 49.87
N GLN A 3 -100.94 42.57 49.06
CA GLN A 3 -100.85 41.25 48.40
C GLN A 3 -99.66 41.11 47.42
N ILE A 4 -99.32 42.18 46.69
CA ILE A 4 -98.16 42.18 45.76
C ILE A 4 -96.84 42.17 46.55
N GLN A 5 -96.79 42.77 47.75
CA GLN A 5 -95.62 42.73 48.61
C GLN A 5 -95.43 41.37 49.30
N GLU A 6 -96.52 40.66 49.61
CA GLU A 6 -96.49 39.29 50.14
C GLU A 6 -96.04 38.28 49.09
N GLU A 7 -96.60 38.31 47.87
CA GLU A 7 -96.12 37.45 46.77
C GLU A 7 -94.66 37.74 46.39
N LEU A 8 -94.22 39.01 46.44
CA LEU A 8 -92.81 39.35 46.20
C LEU A 8 -91.90 38.85 47.33
N LYS A 9 -92.36 38.83 48.58
CA LYS A 9 -91.60 38.26 49.71
C LYS A 9 -91.52 36.74 49.62
N GLU A 10 -92.63 36.05 49.35
CA GLU A 10 -92.66 34.59 49.20
C GLU A 10 -91.83 34.13 48.00
N ASN A 11 -91.91 34.84 46.87
CA ASN A 11 -91.04 34.56 45.72
C ASN A 11 -89.56 34.83 46.02
N HIS A 12 -89.24 35.86 46.81
CA HIS A 12 -87.86 36.15 47.19
C HIS A 12 -87.30 35.10 48.16
N GLU A 13 -88.08 34.67 49.16
CA GLU A 13 -87.70 33.60 50.08
C GLU A 13 -87.56 32.25 49.37
N SER A 14 -88.46 31.93 48.44
CA SER A 14 -88.36 30.76 47.56
C SER A 14 -87.07 30.77 46.75
N LEU A 15 -86.76 31.91 46.11
CA LEU A 15 -85.55 32.06 45.29
C LEU A 15 -84.26 32.00 46.13
N ILE A 16 -84.27 32.51 47.36
CA ILE A 16 -83.15 32.37 48.32
C ILE A 16 -82.96 30.90 48.71
N ASN A 17 -84.04 30.17 48.96
CA ASN A 17 -83.98 28.75 49.34
C ASN A 17 -83.51 27.87 48.18
N ASP A 18 -83.97 28.14 46.95
CA ASP A 18 -83.50 27.46 45.74
C ASP A 18 -82.00 27.73 45.50
N ILE A 19 -81.54 28.98 45.68
CA ILE A 19 -80.11 29.31 45.58
C ILE A 19 -79.30 28.61 46.66
N LYS A 20 -79.80 28.54 47.91
CA LYS A 20 -79.13 27.80 48.99
C LYS A 20 -79.05 26.32 48.68
N PHE A 21 -80.15 25.71 48.24
CA PHE A 21 -80.20 24.30 47.87
C PHE A 21 -79.24 24.01 46.70
N ILE A 22 -79.30 24.79 45.61
CA ILE A 22 -78.37 24.62 44.47
C ILE A 22 -76.92 24.78 44.93
N LYS A 23 -76.62 25.73 45.82
CA LYS A 23 -75.27 25.93 46.36
C LYS A 23 -74.82 24.74 47.23
N GLU A 24 -75.69 24.18 48.06
CA GLU A 24 -75.41 23.02 48.90
C GLU A 24 -75.18 21.77 48.03
N THR A 25 -76.08 21.48 47.10
CA THR A 25 -75.96 20.33 46.17
C THR A 25 -74.75 20.48 45.25
N SER A 26 -74.43 21.72 44.81
CA SER A 26 -73.22 21.98 44.03
C SER A 26 -71.95 21.81 44.87
N SER A 27 -71.96 22.22 46.14
CA SER A 27 -70.83 22.02 47.05
C SER A 27 -70.60 20.55 47.36
N GLU A 28 -71.67 19.78 47.52
CA GLU A 28 -71.63 18.34 47.69
C GLU A 28 -71.08 17.66 46.42
N ASN A 29 -71.57 18.04 45.24
CA ASN A 29 -71.05 17.55 43.95
C ASN A 29 -69.58 17.89 43.74
N ILE A 30 -69.14 19.11 44.10
CA ILE A 30 -67.72 19.49 44.08
C ILE A 30 -66.92 18.63 45.06
N GLY A 31 -67.46 18.36 46.24
CA GLY A 31 -66.87 17.44 47.23
C GLY A 31 -66.70 16.02 46.68
N TRP A 32 -67.72 15.49 46.00
CA TRP A 32 -67.68 14.18 45.34
C TRP A 32 -66.66 14.16 44.19
N ILE A 33 -66.68 15.16 43.31
CA ILE A 33 -65.71 15.28 42.21
C ILE A 33 -64.29 15.30 42.78
N LYS A 34 -64.02 16.13 43.79
CA LYS A 34 -62.71 16.22 44.44
C LYS A 34 -62.28 14.89 45.06
N LYS A 35 -63.17 14.21 45.78
CA LYS A 35 -62.91 12.90 46.38
C LYS A 35 -62.51 11.84 45.34
N TYR A 36 -63.16 11.85 44.16
CA TYR A 36 -62.83 10.91 43.09
C TYR A 36 -61.59 11.32 42.27
N THR A 37 -61.35 12.62 42.07
CA THR A 37 -60.20 13.08 41.28
C THR A 37 -58.87 13.04 42.04
N GLU A 38 -58.86 13.28 43.36
CA GLU A 38 -57.62 13.22 44.16
C GLU A 38 -57.01 11.80 44.19
N SER A 39 -57.86 10.78 44.29
CA SER A 39 -57.42 9.39 44.25
C SER A 39 -56.85 9.02 42.87
N LEU A 40 -57.44 9.55 41.80
CA LEU A 40 -56.94 9.35 40.43
C LEU A 40 -55.60 10.05 40.20
N VAL A 41 -55.43 11.29 40.67
CA VAL A 41 -54.14 12.02 40.57
C VAL A 41 -53.03 11.24 41.28
N THR A 42 -53.29 10.74 42.49
CA THR A 42 -52.32 9.93 43.25
C THR A 42 -51.96 8.64 42.49
N LEU A 43 -52.95 7.95 41.93
CA LEU A 43 -52.72 6.76 41.10
C LEU A 43 -51.92 7.08 39.82
N PHE A 44 -52.18 8.22 39.17
CA PHE A 44 -51.41 8.66 38.00
C PHE A 44 -49.97 8.99 38.36
N GLU A 45 -49.72 9.68 39.47
CA GLU A 45 -48.36 9.98 39.94
C GLU A 45 -47.58 8.70 40.31
N GLU A 46 -48.23 7.72 40.94
CA GLU A 46 -47.61 6.42 41.24
C GLU A 46 -47.33 5.61 39.96
N MET A 47 -48.26 5.62 39.00
CA MET A 47 -48.06 4.99 37.69
C MET A 47 -46.92 5.65 36.92
N ASP A 48 -46.86 6.98 36.90
CA ASP A 48 -45.79 7.73 36.24
C ASP A 48 -44.42 7.44 36.87
N LYS A 49 -44.33 7.46 38.21
CA LYS A 49 -43.10 7.06 38.93
C LYS A 49 -42.68 5.62 38.63
N LYS A 50 -43.64 4.68 38.60
CA LYS A 50 -43.37 3.26 38.33
C LYS A 50 -42.94 3.04 36.87
N CYS A 51 -43.53 3.77 35.92
CA CYS A 51 -43.16 3.71 34.51
C CYS A 51 -41.80 4.37 34.25
N THR A 52 -41.55 5.54 34.84
CA THR A 52 -40.28 6.28 34.74
C THR A 52 -39.13 5.48 35.34
N SER A 53 -39.29 4.91 36.55
CA SER A 53 -38.29 4.05 37.17
C SER A 53 -37.96 2.81 36.32
N LYS A 54 -38.96 2.22 35.64
CA LYS A 54 -38.72 1.12 34.68
C LYS A 54 -37.96 1.58 33.45
N TYR A 55 -38.26 2.78 32.93
CA TYR A 55 -37.54 3.35 31.79
C TYR A 55 -36.07 3.65 32.14
N GLU A 56 -35.81 4.24 33.31
CA GLU A 56 -34.45 4.46 33.81
C GLU A 56 -33.70 3.15 33.97
N SER A 57 -34.33 2.12 34.54
CA SER A 57 -33.76 0.78 34.66
C SER A 57 -33.44 0.15 33.29
N ALA A 58 -34.35 0.30 32.31
CA ALA A 58 -34.13 -0.18 30.95
C ALA A 58 -32.98 0.57 30.25
N SER A 59 -32.84 1.87 30.50
CA SER A 59 -31.73 2.69 30.01
C SER A 59 -30.39 2.22 30.59
N CYS A 60 -30.32 1.94 31.90
CA CYS A 60 -29.13 1.37 32.53
C CYS A 60 -28.77 -0.02 31.95
N LEU A 61 -29.75 -0.87 31.68
CA LEU A 61 -29.53 -2.17 31.03
C LEU A 61 -29.02 -2.00 29.59
N LEU A 62 -29.55 -1.05 28.83
CA LEU A 62 -29.07 -0.76 27.48
C LEU A 62 -27.61 -0.29 27.48
N VAL A 63 -27.22 0.57 28.42
CA VAL A 63 -25.81 0.99 28.60
C VAL A 63 -24.94 -0.22 28.93
N SER A 64 -25.39 -1.10 29.83
CA SER A 64 -24.66 -2.33 30.19
C SER A 64 -24.50 -3.28 29.00
N LEU A 65 -25.54 -3.45 28.19
CA LEU A 65 -25.48 -4.26 26.96
C LEU A 65 -24.51 -3.67 25.93
N LYS A 66 -24.51 -2.34 25.74
CA LYS A 66 -23.53 -1.67 24.87
C LYS A 66 -22.11 -1.88 25.36
N ASN A 67 -21.86 -1.71 26.66
CA ASN A 67 -20.53 -1.95 27.25
C ASN A 67 -20.08 -3.40 27.10
N ASN A 68 -20.98 -4.37 27.31
CA ASN A 68 -20.69 -5.80 27.13
C ASN A 68 -20.39 -6.13 25.67
N HIS A 69 -21.11 -5.51 24.72
CA HIS A 69 -20.85 -5.68 23.30
C HIS A 69 -19.47 -5.13 22.92
N SER A 70 -19.16 -3.89 23.30
CA SER A 70 -17.83 -3.28 23.05
C SER A 70 -16.70 -4.06 23.71
N THR A 71 -16.91 -4.57 24.92
CA THR A 71 -15.93 -5.41 25.63
C THR A 71 -15.72 -6.75 24.91
N SER A 72 -16.80 -7.40 24.47
CA SER A 72 -16.72 -8.66 23.72
C SER A 72 -16.00 -8.47 22.38
N GLN A 73 -16.26 -7.37 21.68
CA GLN A 73 -15.57 -7.04 20.44
C GLN A 73 -14.06 -6.84 20.69
N LEU A 74 -13.69 -6.04 21.70
CA LEU A 74 -12.30 -5.83 22.07
C LEU A 74 -11.58 -7.13 22.44
N LEU A 75 -12.23 -8.00 23.22
CA LEU A 75 -11.69 -9.31 23.58
C LEU A 75 -11.49 -10.20 22.35
N GLY A 76 -12.39 -10.13 21.38
CA GLY A 76 -12.23 -10.82 20.09
C GLY A 76 -10.98 -10.35 19.34
N GLU A 77 -10.79 -9.05 19.22
CA GLU A 77 -9.60 -8.46 18.56
C GLU A 77 -8.30 -8.81 19.31
N VAL A 78 -8.32 -8.80 20.65
CA VAL A 78 -7.18 -9.23 21.49
C VAL A 78 -6.86 -10.71 21.26
N GLN A 79 -7.87 -11.57 21.24
CA GLN A 79 -7.68 -13.00 21.00
C GLN A 79 -7.09 -13.26 19.61
N GLU A 80 -7.60 -12.60 18.59
CA GLU A 80 -7.09 -12.69 17.22
C GLU A 80 -5.62 -12.22 17.15
N SER A 81 -5.31 -11.08 17.78
CA SER A 81 -3.96 -10.55 17.87
C SER A 81 -2.97 -11.54 18.52
N ILE A 82 -3.38 -12.22 19.60
CA ILE A 82 -2.56 -13.25 20.27
C ILE A 82 -2.35 -14.46 19.36
N ILE A 83 -3.37 -14.92 18.63
CA ILE A 83 -3.25 -16.04 17.69
C ILE A 83 -2.24 -15.72 16.58
N LEU A 84 -2.30 -14.51 16.03
CA LEU A 84 -1.34 -14.03 15.04
C LEU A 84 0.09 -14.01 15.59
N LEU A 85 0.28 -13.52 16.82
CA LEU A 85 1.60 -13.50 17.47
C LEU A 85 2.17 -14.90 17.70
N GLN A 86 1.34 -15.87 18.11
CA GLN A 86 1.78 -17.26 18.27
C GLN A 86 2.21 -17.88 16.93
N ARG A 87 1.45 -17.64 15.86
CA ARG A 87 1.81 -18.09 14.50
C ARG A 87 3.09 -17.43 14.01
N LEU A 88 3.25 -16.13 14.25
CA LEU A 88 4.47 -15.38 13.93
C LEU A 88 5.70 -16.01 14.59
N GLU A 89 5.62 -16.27 15.90
CA GLU A 89 6.75 -16.84 16.65
C GLU A 89 7.11 -18.25 16.14
N SER A 90 6.10 -19.08 15.83
CA SER A 90 6.32 -20.42 15.27
C SER A 90 7.02 -20.36 13.92
N LEU A 91 6.48 -19.59 12.96
CA LEU A 91 7.05 -19.47 11.61
C LEU A 91 8.44 -18.83 11.63
N TYR A 92 8.68 -17.86 12.50
CA TYR A 92 10.00 -17.21 12.60
C TYR A 92 11.09 -18.18 13.08
N LYS A 93 10.74 -19.12 13.97
CA LYS A 93 11.66 -20.20 14.37
C LYS A 93 11.98 -21.14 13.19
N GLU A 94 11.00 -21.43 12.34
CA GLU A 94 11.16 -22.30 11.16
C GLU A 94 12.08 -21.68 10.09
N ILE A 95 12.00 -20.37 9.84
CA ILE A 95 12.84 -19.69 8.82
C ILE A 95 14.34 -19.91 9.06
N LYS A 96 14.77 -20.03 10.32
CA LYS A 96 16.18 -20.25 10.67
C LYS A 96 16.69 -21.67 10.35
N LEU A 97 15.82 -22.57 9.92
CA LEU A 97 16.12 -24.00 9.74
C LEU A 97 16.05 -24.46 8.27
N HIS A 98 15.58 -23.64 7.33
CA HIS A 98 15.41 -24.06 5.94
C HIS A 98 16.70 -23.92 5.12
N GLU A 99 17.07 -25.00 4.42
CA GLU A 99 18.14 -24.99 3.40
C GLU A 99 17.60 -24.61 2.00
N ASN A 100 16.28 -24.66 1.79
CA ASN A 100 15.64 -24.34 0.51
C ASN A 100 15.14 -22.88 0.46
N GLU A 101 15.72 -22.07 -0.43
CA GLU A 101 15.35 -20.67 -0.65
C GLU A 101 13.87 -20.47 -1.03
N GLN A 102 13.27 -21.36 -1.83
CA GLN A 102 11.85 -21.19 -2.22
C GLN A 102 10.91 -21.35 -1.02
N GLU A 103 11.20 -22.31 -0.15
CA GLU A 103 10.41 -22.56 1.04
C GLU A 103 10.64 -21.47 2.09
N LEU A 104 11.89 -21.03 2.25
CA LEU A 104 12.25 -19.89 3.08
C LEU A 104 11.45 -18.65 2.68
N TRP A 105 11.47 -18.25 1.41
CA TRP A 105 10.75 -17.06 0.96
C TRP A 105 9.23 -17.20 1.01
N ARG A 106 8.70 -18.42 0.87
CA ARG A 106 7.27 -18.68 1.12
C ARG A 106 6.91 -18.44 2.59
N ASN A 107 7.77 -18.83 3.53
CA ASN A 107 7.55 -18.61 4.95
C ASN A 107 7.80 -17.14 5.34
N CYS A 108 8.81 -16.48 4.80
CA CYS A 108 9.01 -15.03 4.95
C CYS A 108 7.74 -14.24 4.54
N LEU A 109 7.13 -14.64 3.43
CA LEU A 109 5.93 -14.00 2.92
C LEU A 109 4.73 -14.22 3.83
N LYS A 110 4.52 -15.43 4.36
CA LYS A 110 3.48 -15.68 5.37
C LYS A 110 3.69 -14.84 6.62
N ILE A 111 4.94 -14.70 7.08
CA ILE A 111 5.26 -13.84 8.22
C ILE A 111 4.91 -12.39 7.92
N ALA A 112 5.28 -11.87 6.75
CA ALA A 112 4.97 -10.49 6.37
C ALA A 112 3.45 -10.23 6.35
N THR A 113 2.65 -11.19 5.89
CA THR A 113 1.18 -11.13 5.98
C THR A 113 0.71 -11.01 7.43
N ILE A 114 1.19 -11.90 8.31
CA ILE A 114 0.83 -11.88 9.74
C ILE A 114 1.20 -10.54 10.38
N ILE A 115 2.39 -10.01 10.08
CA ILE A 115 2.85 -8.71 10.58
C ILE A 115 1.91 -7.59 10.12
N LYS A 116 1.48 -7.60 8.85
CA LYS A 116 0.57 -6.58 8.31
C LYS A 116 -0.81 -6.66 8.96
N GLU A 117 -1.40 -7.85 9.06
CA GLU A 117 -2.70 -8.07 9.73
C GLU A 117 -2.63 -7.64 11.19
N TRP A 118 -1.57 -8.03 11.89
CA TRP A 118 -1.38 -7.65 13.29
C TRP A 118 -1.23 -6.13 13.46
N LYS A 119 -0.52 -5.43 12.56
CA LYS A 119 -0.41 -3.96 12.58
C LYS A 119 -1.78 -3.27 12.40
N ILE A 120 -2.71 -3.87 11.65
CA ILE A 120 -4.07 -3.34 11.50
C ILE A 120 -4.83 -3.44 12.82
N LEU A 121 -4.81 -4.62 13.46
CA LEU A 121 -5.44 -4.82 14.77
C LEU A 121 -4.80 -3.94 15.84
N LEU A 122 -3.48 -3.74 15.78
CA LEU A 122 -2.76 -2.92 16.76
C LEU A 122 -3.32 -1.50 16.86
N GLN A 123 -3.84 -0.92 15.78
CA GLN A 123 -4.43 0.42 15.79
C GLN A 123 -5.54 0.58 16.83
N ASN A 124 -6.34 -0.48 17.04
CA ASN A 124 -7.41 -0.50 18.04
C ASN A 124 -6.94 -0.98 19.43
N LEU A 125 -5.78 -1.64 19.49
CA LEU A 125 -5.27 -2.33 20.67
C LEU A 125 -4.05 -1.65 21.32
N MET A 126 -3.72 -0.41 20.90
CA MET A 126 -2.55 0.34 21.39
C MET A 126 -2.51 0.52 22.91
N ASP A 127 -3.65 0.54 23.59
CA ASP A 127 -3.71 0.70 25.04
C ASP A 127 -3.68 -0.65 25.81
N ILE A 128 -3.73 -1.77 25.10
CA ILE A 128 -3.70 -3.10 25.71
C ILE A 128 -2.26 -3.53 25.97
N LEU A 129 -1.84 -3.44 27.23
CA LEU A 129 -0.46 -3.69 27.68
C LEU A 129 0.11 -5.06 27.29
N ILE A 130 -0.73 -6.10 27.21
CA ILE A 130 -0.28 -7.44 26.80
C ILE A 130 0.10 -7.45 25.32
N ILE A 131 -0.61 -6.68 24.48
CA ILE A 131 -0.33 -6.58 23.04
C ILE A 131 0.88 -5.69 22.78
N THR A 132 0.97 -4.53 23.44
CA THR A 132 2.07 -3.58 23.21
C THR A 132 3.44 -4.13 23.57
N LYS A 133 3.52 -5.07 24.53
CA LYS A 133 4.75 -5.81 24.86
C LYS A 133 5.37 -6.54 23.66
N TYR A 134 4.59 -6.90 22.65
CA TYR A 134 5.08 -7.59 21.46
C TYR A 134 5.52 -6.64 20.32
N ILE A 135 5.27 -5.33 20.42
CA ILE A 135 5.70 -4.35 19.41
C ILE A 135 7.21 -4.46 19.11
N PRO A 136 8.11 -4.56 20.11
CA PRO A 136 9.55 -4.67 19.83
C PRO A 136 9.90 -5.95 19.06
N PHE A 137 9.28 -7.08 19.41
CA PHE A 137 9.49 -8.36 18.74
C PHE A 137 9.03 -8.29 17.28
N VAL A 138 7.78 -7.88 17.04
CA VAL A 138 7.22 -7.77 15.68
C VAL A 138 8.05 -6.79 14.83
N THR A 139 8.47 -5.68 15.42
CA THR A 139 9.32 -4.68 14.75
C THR A 139 10.69 -5.25 14.38
N SER A 140 11.31 -6.02 15.27
CA SER A 140 12.60 -6.67 15.01
C SER A 140 12.48 -7.66 13.85
N VAL A 141 11.47 -8.53 13.87
CA VAL A 141 11.23 -9.51 12.79
C VAL A 141 10.94 -8.80 11.46
N SER A 142 10.12 -7.74 11.49
CA SER A 142 9.83 -6.92 10.31
C SER A 142 11.10 -6.35 9.68
N LYS A 143 11.99 -5.76 10.47
CA LYS A 143 13.24 -5.16 9.97
C LYS A 143 14.23 -6.20 9.45
N GLU A 144 14.33 -7.36 10.10
CA GLU A 144 15.19 -8.45 9.64
C GLU A 144 14.73 -8.96 8.26
N LEU A 145 13.43 -9.23 8.10
CA LEU A 145 12.88 -9.68 6.82
C LEU A 145 12.98 -8.62 5.73
N GLU A 146 12.82 -7.34 6.09
CA GLU A 146 13.04 -6.23 5.16
C GLU A 146 14.49 -6.20 4.66
N SER A 147 15.46 -6.30 5.58
CA SER A 147 16.89 -6.36 5.23
C SER A 147 17.20 -7.57 4.35
N MET A 148 16.66 -8.74 4.68
CA MET A 148 16.83 -9.95 3.87
C MET A 148 16.26 -9.77 2.47
N ALA A 149 15.09 -9.11 2.34
CA ALA A 149 14.45 -8.87 1.05
C ALA A 149 15.25 -7.87 0.21
N TYR A 150 15.78 -6.82 0.83
CA TYR A 150 16.71 -5.89 0.21
C TYR A 150 17.94 -6.63 -0.35
N ASP A 151 18.60 -7.43 0.47
CA ASP A 151 19.80 -8.16 0.05
C ASP A 151 19.49 -9.15 -1.09
N ALA A 152 18.36 -9.85 -1.02
CA ALA A 152 17.96 -10.80 -2.06
C ALA A 152 17.69 -10.12 -3.42
N LEU A 153 17.04 -8.96 -3.44
CA LEU A 153 16.74 -8.22 -4.67
C LEU A 153 17.95 -7.51 -5.25
N PHE A 154 18.68 -6.77 -4.42
CA PHE A 154 19.65 -5.77 -4.90
C PHE A 154 21.11 -6.21 -4.80
N VAL A 155 21.44 -7.09 -3.84
CA VAL A 155 22.81 -7.59 -3.62
C VAL A 155 23.01 -8.93 -4.31
N LYS A 156 22.20 -9.94 -3.96
CA LYS A 156 22.27 -11.29 -4.53
C LYS A 156 21.71 -11.37 -5.95
N LYS A 157 20.73 -10.50 -6.28
CA LYS A 157 20.11 -10.37 -7.62
C LYS A 157 19.56 -11.70 -8.12
N TYR A 158 18.68 -12.33 -7.33
CA TYR A 158 18.02 -13.56 -7.76
C TYR A 158 17.25 -13.37 -9.07
N THR A 159 17.26 -14.39 -9.92
CA THR A 159 16.66 -14.34 -11.27
C THR A 159 15.44 -15.24 -11.41
N SER A 160 15.19 -16.13 -10.44
CA SER A 160 14.00 -16.98 -10.46
C SER A 160 12.76 -16.15 -10.22
N LYS A 161 11.87 -16.13 -11.21
CA LYS A 161 10.61 -15.40 -11.20
C LYS A 161 9.75 -15.70 -9.96
N ILE A 162 9.59 -16.98 -9.61
CA ILE A 162 8.80 -17.40 -8.43
C ILE A 162 9.40 -16.87 -7.11
N LEU A 163 10.73 -16.91 -6.99
CA LEU A 163 11.43 -16.37 -5.83
C LEU A 163 11.26 -14.85 -5.76
N LEU A 164 11.52 -14.15 -6.87
CA LEU A 164 11.41 -12.70 -6.97
C LEU A 164 10.02 -12.20 -6.57
N VAL A 165 8.97 -12.83 -7.07
CA VAL A 165 7.59 -12.48 -6.71
C VAL A 165 7.36 -12.59 -5.20
N SER A 166 7.88 -13.65 -4.56
CA SER A 166 7.75 -13.86 -3.11
C SER A 166 8.53 -12.82 -2.31
N ILE A 167 9.74 -12.47 -2.75
CA ILE A 167 10.61 -11.48 -2.12
C ILE A 167 10.01 -10.08 -2.23
N ILE A 168 9.59 -9.67 -3.45
CA ILE A 168 8.97 -8.37 -3.71
C ILE A 168 7.69 -8.23 -2.88
N SER A 169 6.85 -9.26 -2.86
CA SER A 169 5.62 -9.26 -2.06
C SER A 169 5.94 -9.14 -0.57
N THR A 170 6.97 -9.84 -0.08
CA THR A 170 7.40 -9.75 1.32
C THR A 170 7.83 -8.33 1.66
N TYR A 171 8.69 -7.73 0.84
CA TYR A 171 9.16 -6.36 1.05
C TYR A 171 7.98 -5.38 1.04
N PHE A 172 7.14 -5.44 0.02
CA PHE A 172 5.98 -4.57 -0.12
C PHE A 172 5.05 -4.60 1.11
N LEU A 173 4.80 -5.78 1.67
CA LEU A 173 3.94 -5.92 2.85
C LEU A 173 4.56 -5.35 4.13
N LEU A 174 5.89 -5.32 4.22
CA LEU A 174 6.60 -4.83 5.40
C LEU A 174 6.82 -3.32 5.32
N ASP A 175 7.32 -2.83 4.18
CA ASP A 175 7.59 -1.43 3.89
C ASP A 175 7.51 -1.14 2.37
N GLU A 176 6.33 -0.70 1.93
CA GLU A 176 6.06 -0.35 0.55
C GLU A 176 6.92 0.82 0.05
N ASP A 177 7.06 1.87 0.84
CA ASP A 177 7.74 3.10 0.40
C ASP A 177 9.26 2.88 0.29
N ALA A 178 9.85 2.08 1.20
CA ALA A 178 11.23 1.65 1.10
C ALA A 178 11.48 0.80 -0.16
N LEU A 179 10.60 -0.14 -0.48
CA LEU A 179 10.70 -0.93 -1.72
C LEU A 179 10.69 -0.03 -2.96
N ILE A 180 9.74 0.90 -3.07
CA ILE A 180 9.64 1.80 -4.23
C ILE A 180 10.89 2.69 -4.35
N SER A 181 11.34 3.26 -3.23
CA SER A 181 12.55 4.08 -3.19
C SER A 181 13.79 3.30 -3.64
N ASN A 182 13.96 2.07 -3.14
CA ASN A 182 15.08 1.22 -3.48
C ASN A 182 15.04 0.72 -4.93
N LEU A 183 13.86 0.40 -5.48
CA LEU A 183 13.71 0.06 -6.90
C LEU A 183 14.12 1.23 -7.81
N LYS A 184 13.69 2.46 -7.51
CA LYS A 184 14.10 3.66 -8.25
C LYS A 184 15.61 3.88 -8.17
N LYS A 185 16.17 3.78 -6.96
CA LYS A 185 17.61 3.93 -6.72
C LYS A 185 18.42 2.88 -7.50
N TYR A 186 18.04 1.60 -7.40
CA TYR A 186 18.71 0.51 -8.09
C TYR A 186 18.66 0.66 -9.61
N ASN A 187 17.52 1.10 -10.16
CA ASN A 187 17.40 1.31 -11.60
C ASN A 187 18.31 2.47 -12.07
N ASN A 188 18.35 3.57 -11.32
CA ASN A 188 19.26 4.69 -11.60
C ASN A 188 20.74 4.28 -11.54
N GLU A 189 21.13 3.53 -10.52
CA GLU A 189 22.50 2.99 -10.39
C GLU A 189 22.82 2.06 -11.56
N SER A 190 21.88 1.20 -11.95
CA SER A 190 22.02 0.29 -13.09
C SER A 190 22.21 1.04 -14.42
N VAL A 191 21.48 2.14 -14.64
CA VAL A 191 21.68 3.02 -15.81
C VAL A 191 23.08 3.61 -15.81
N ASN A 192 23.52 4.17 -14.67
CA ASN A 192 24.85 4.78 -14.55
C ASN A 192 25.97 3.76 -14.80
N ASP A 193 25.84 2.55 -14.27
CA ASP A 193 26.80 1.46 -14.48
C ASP A 193 26.81 1.01 -15.94
N ALA A 194 25.65 0.86 -16.58
CA ALA A 194 25.57 0.51 -17.99
C ALA A 194 26.24 1.57 -18.89
N VAL A 195 25.99 2.85 -18.64
CA VAL A 195 26.65 3.96 -19.35
C VAL A 195 28.16 3.93 -19.12
N LYS A 196 28.62 3.68 -17.89
CA LYS A 196 30.05 3.57 -17.55
C LYS A 196 30.72 2.40 -18.28
N HIS A 197 30.06 1.24 -18.34
CA HIS A 197 30.53 0.08 -19.10
C HIS A 197 30.66 0.37 -20.58
N PHE A 198 29.68 1.08 -21.18
CA PHE A 198 29.77 1.52 -22.56
C PHE A 198 30.93 2.50 -22.78
N CYS A 199 31.02 3.55 -21.95
CA CYS A 199 32.08 4.55 -22.10
C CYS A 199 33.48 3.95 -22.01
N LYS A 200 33.68 3.00 -21.09
CA LYS A 200 34.94 2.27 -20.93
C LYS A 200 35.26 1.38 -22.13
N SER A 201 34.25 0.87 -22.83
CA SER A 201 34.46 -0.02 -23.99
C SER A 201 34.96 0.72 -25.23
N ILE A 202 34.62 2.01 -25.36
CA ILE A 202 35.04 2.87 -26.46
C ILE A 202 36.24 3.77 -26.13
N GLU A 203 36.80 3.65 -24.92
CA GLU A 203 37.95 4.45 -24.47
C GLU A 203 39.24 4.08 -25.22
N ILE A 204 39.95 5.09 -25.75
CA ILE A 204 41.22 4.89 -26.47
C ILE A 204 42.40 4.88 -25.48
N ASN A 205 42.78 3.69 -25.03
CA ASN A 205 44.00 3.51 -24.26
C ASN A 205 45.27 3.68 -25.14
N LEU A 206 46.45 3.78 -24.50
CA LEU A 206 47.74 3.94 -25.21
C LEU A 206 48.02 2.80 -26.20
N THR A 207 47.57 1.58 -25.90
CA THR A 207 47.72 0.41 -26.76
C THR A 207 46.94 0.57 -28.06
N LEU A 208 45.67 1.01 -27.97
CA LEU A 208 44.84 1.33 -29.12
C LEU A 208 45.40 2.49 -29.93
N LYS A 209 45.94 3.53 -29.28
CA LYS A 209 46.61 4.64 -29.99
C LYS A 209 47.83 4.17 -30.78
N ARG A 210 48.65 3.30 -30.21
CA ARG A 210 49.83 2.73 -30.90
C ARG A 210 49.40 1.83 -32.05
N LEU A 211 48.45 0.92 -31.81
CA LEU A 211 47.90 0.04 -32.83
C LEU A 211 47.27 0.83 -33.97
N PHE A 212 46.57 1.93 -33.68
CA PHE A 212 45.99 2.77 -34.73
C PHE A 212 47.05 3.29 -35.72
N ILE A 213 48.24 3.65 -35.23
CA ILE A 213 49.33 4.15 -36.08
C ILE A 213 49.98 3.00 -36.87
N THR A 214 50.16 1.83 -36.25
CA THR A 214 50.92 0.72 -36.84
C THR A 214 50.09 -0.25 -37.66
N ASP A 215 48.83 -0.46 -37.29
CA ASP A 215 47.89 -1.42 -37.88
C ASP A 215 46.42 -0.98 -37.62
N PRO A 216 45.89 -0.05 -38.43
CA PRO A 216 44.55 0.51 -38.24
C PRO A 216 43.43 -0.53 -38.24
N THR A 217 43.57 -1.60 -39.03
CA THR A 217 42.58 -2.68 -39.13
C THR A 217 42.52 -3.47 -37.83
N LYS A 218 43.67 -3.86 -37.28
CA LYS A 218 43.73 -4.55 -35.99
C LYS A 218 43.26 -3.66 -34.84
N ALA A 219 43.52 -2.35 -34.89
CA ALA A 219 43.00 -1.40 -33.91
C ALA A 219 41.47 -1.33 -33.91
N ALA A 220 40.84 -1.33 -35.09
CA ALA A 220 39.38 -1.39 -35.23
C ALA A 220 38.81 -2.69 -34.66
N THR A 221 39.40 -3.84 -34.99
CA THR A 221 38.97 -5.15 -34.44
C THR A 221 39.05 -5.19 -32.91
N VAL A 222 40.12 -4.64 -32.31
CA VAL A 222 40.26 -4.58 -30.84
C VAL A 222 39.19 -3.68 -30.23
N LEU A 223 38.89 -2.53 -30.84
CA LEU A 223 37.83 -1.63 -30.37
C LEU A 223 36.46 -2.31 -30.41
N LEU A 224 36.12 -2.98 -31.51
CA LEU A 224 34.87 -3.74 -31.63
C LEU A 224 34.76 -4.87 -30.59
N THR A 225 35.86 -5.58 -30.36
CA THR A 225 35.94 -6.61 -29.31
C THR A 225 35.70 -6.01 -27.91
N ASN A 226 36.23 -4.81 -27.65
CA ASN A 226 35.99 -4.10 -26.40
C ASN A 226 34.53 -3.69 -26.28
N ILE A 227 33.93 -3.16 -27.35
CA ILE A 227 32.50 -2.80 -27.40
C ILE A 227 31.64 -4.01 -27.11
N GLU A 228 31.89 -5.15 -27.74
CA GLU A 228 31.15 -6.39 -27.51
C GLU A 228 31.25 -6.87 -26.05
N LYS A 229 32.45 -6.81 -25.45
CA LYS A 229 32.66 -7.11 -24.02
C LYS A 229 31.99 -6.09 -23.09
N GLY A 230 31.98 -4.82 -23.45
CA GLY A 230 31.25 -3.79 -22.70
C GLY A 230 29.75 -4.04 -22.76
N TRP A 231 29.26 -4.38 -23.95
CA TRP A 231 27.86 -4.67 -24.22
C TRP A 231 27.36 -5.89 -23.46
N SER A 232 28.15 -6.96 -23.33
CA SER A 232 27.75 -8.13 -22.54
C SER A 232 27.50 -7.80 -21.06
N ASN A 233 28.25 -6.86 -20.49
CA ASN A 233 27.98 -6.36 -19.13
C ASN A 233 26.66 -5.58 -19.06
N ILE A 234 26.38 -4.73 -20.06
CA ILE A 234 25.12 -3.99 -20.16
C ILE A 234 23.93 -4.96 -20.28
N VAL A 235 24.06 -6.00 -21.10
CA VAL A 235 23.06 -7.08 -21.23
C VAL A 235 22.81 -7.77 -19.88
N ASN A 236 23.85 -8.04 -19.08
CA ASN A 236 23.67 -8.65 -17.77
C ASN A 236 22.92 -7.72 -16.80
N ILE A 237 23.23 -6.43 -16.81
CA ILE A 237 22.51 -5.43 -16.01
C ILE A 237 21.04 -5.36 -16.44
N SER A 238 20.78 -5.21 -17.73
CA SER A 238 19.42 -5.08 -18.26
C SER A 238 18.60 -6.37 -18.09
N LYS A 239 19.23 -7.56 -18.13
CA LYS A 239 18.57 -8.84 -17.81
C LYS A 239 18.06 -8.88 -16.37
N ASN A 240 18.83 -8.38 -15.42
CA ASN A 240 18.39 -8.36 -14.02
C ASN A 240 17.19 -7.41 -13.84
N ILE A 241 17.22 -6.25 -14.49
CA ILE A 241 16.07 -5.33 -14.52
C ILE A 241 14.86 -5.98 -15.21
N TYR A 242 15.07 -6.71 -16.30
CA TYR A 242 14.02 -7.44 -17.00
C TYR A 242 13.35 -8.49 -16.12
N TYR A 243 14.11 -9.34 -15.42
CA TYR A 243 13.52 -10.34 -14.52
C TYR A 243 12.77 -9.71 -13.34
N LEU A 244 13.28 -8.61 -12.78
CA LEU A 244 12.55 -7.83 -11.79
C LEU A 244 11.24 -7.28 -12.37
N ASN A 245 11.28 -6.77 -13.60
CA ASN A 245 10.11 -6.26 -14.29
C ASN A 245 9.05 -7.35 -14.53
N GLU A 246 9.47 -8.52 -15.02
CA GLU A 246 8.57 -9.67 -15.21
C GLU A 246 7.95 -10.14 -13.88
N ALA A 247 8.73 -10.12 -12.79
CA ALA A 247 8.21 -10.48 -11.47
C ALA A 247 7.23 -9.45 -10.91
N LEU A 248 7.38 -8.17 -11.27
CA LEU A 248 6.44 -7.11 -10.90
C LEU A 248 5.13 -7.18 -11.70
N GLU A 249 5.19 -7.59 -12.97
CA GLU A 249 4.01 -7.74 -13.82
C GLU A 249 3.23 -9.03 -13.52
N GLU A 250 3.85 -9.99 -12.82
CA GLU A 250 3.18 -11.24 -12.49
C GLU A 250 2.10 -11.13 -11.44
N SER A 251 1.03 -11.91 -11.64
CA SER A 251 -0.02 -12.01 -10.63
C SER A 251 0.55 -12.63 -9.34
N ILE A 252 0.10 -12.09 -8.21
CA ILE A 252 0.48 -12.58 -6.88
C ILE A 252 0.29 -14.12 -6.80
N PRO A 253 1.22 -14.89 -6.18
CA PRO A 253 1.15 -16.33 -6.09
C PRO A 253 -0.20 -16.82 -5.56
N SER A 254 -0.70 -17.95 -6.10
CA SER A 254 -2.04 -18.46 -5.78
C SER A 254 -2.28 -18.69 -4.28
N PHE A 255 -1.26 -19.11 -3.52
CA PHE A 255 -1.39 -19.32 -2.08
C PHE A 255 -1.62 -18.01 -1.29
N LEU A 256 -1.21 -16.85 -1.83
CA LEU A 256 -1.57 -15.56 -1.28
C LEU A 256 -2.98 -15.14 -1.69
N LYS A 257 -3.55 -15.65 -2.78
CA LYS A 257 -4.95 -15.35 -3.16
C LYS A 257 -5.94 -15.88 -2.11
N GLU A 258 -5.56 -16.94 -1.39
CA GLU A 258 -6.35 -17.49 -0.27
C GLU A 258 -6.25 -16.63 1.00
N THR A 259 -5.17 -15.87 1.19
CA THR A 259 -4.95 -14.99 2.36
C THR A 259 -5.31 -13.52 2.07
N PHE A 260 -5.18 -13.07 0.82
CA PHE A 260 -5.40 -11.70 0.33
C PHE A 260 -6.66 -11.60 -0.55
N LEU A 261 -7.82 -12.02 -0.04
CA LEU A 261 -9.09 -11.91 -0.78
C LEU A 261 -9.50 -10.46 -1.13
N ILE A 262 -8.75 -9.42 -0.71
CA ILE A 262 -9.14 -8.00 -0.90
C ILE A 262 -8.11 -7.16 -1.69
N HIS A 263 -6.86 -7.59 -1.92
CA HIS A 263 -5.82 -6.70 -2.49
C HIS A 263 -5.05 -7.22 -3.71
N LYS A 264 -5.57 -8.26 -4.38
CA LYS A 264 -4.90 -9.01 -5.45
C LYS A 264 -4.40 -8.14 -6.62
N ASP A 265 -5.21 -7.19 -7.09
CA ASP A 265 -4.84 -6.28 -8.18
C ASP A 265 -4.24 -4.96 -7.65
N ALA A 266 -4.35 -4.70 -6.35
CA ALA A 266 -3.93 -3.45 -5.72
C ALA A 266 -2.40 -3.36 -5.56
N ILE A 267 -1.69 -4.45 -5.27
CA ILE A 267 -0.24 -4.38 -5.00
C ILE A 267 0.56 -3.99 -6.25
N ILE A 268 0.32 -4.68 -7.37
CA ILE A 268 1.03 -4.44 -8.64
C ILE A 268 0.61 -3.11 -9.25
N SER A 269 -0.70 -2.83 -9.27
CA SER A 269 -1.22 -1.54 -9.74
C SER A 269 -0.68 -0.37 -8.90
N ASN A 270 -0.54 -0.53 -7.58
CA ASN A 270 0.03 0.51 -6.71
C ASN A 270 1.53 0.71 -6.97
N ILE A 271 2.30 -0.37 -7.16
CA ILE A 271 3.73 -0.26 -7.44
C ILE A 271 3.96 0.45 -8.77
N LEU A 272 3.31 -0.01 -9.85
CA LEU A 272 3.46 0.61 -11.18
C LEU A 272 2.97 2.07 -11.19
N LYS A 273 1.83 2.35 -10.54
CA LYS A 273 1.32 3.72 -10.39
C LYS A 273 2.29 4.64 -9.63
N LYS A 274 2.94 4.14 -8.57
CA LYS A 274 3.97 4.88 -7.82
C LYS A 274 5.32 4.99 -8.56
N LEU A 275 5.52 4.19 -9.60
CA LEU A 275 6.60 4.31 -10.57
C LEU A 275 6.24 5.21 -11.78
N ASN A 276 5.16 6.00 -11.67
CA ASN A 276 4.66 6.90 -12.72
C ASN A 276 4.21 6.17 -13.99
N ASP A 277 3.59 4.99 -13.84
CA ASP A 277 3.07 4.15 -14.93
C ASP A 277 4.12 3.71 -15.97
N GLN A 278 5.42 3.90 -15.66
CA GLN A 278 6.53 3.45 -16.46
C GLN A 278 7.15 2.19 -15.86
N THR A 279 7.36 1.17 -16.68
CA THR A 279 7.98 -0.08 -16.23
C THR A 279 9.48 0.13 -15.98
N LEU A 280 10.07 -0.65 -15.07
CA LEU A 280 11.50 -0.47 -14.73
C LEU A 280 12.40 -0.68 -15.95
N ILE A 281 12.03 -1.62 -16.83
CA ILE A 281 12.80 -1.92 -18.04
C ILE A 281 12.65 -0.82 -19.10
N GLN A 282 11.47 -0.19 -19.22
CA GLN A 282 11.28 0.95 -20.11
C GLN A 282 12.12 2.15 -19.63
N TYR A 283 12.03 2.48 -18.35
CA TYR A 283 12.82 3.56 -17.75
C TYR A 283 14.32 3.34 -17.95
N PHE A 284 14.80 2.13 -17.68
CA PHE A 284 16.20 1.77 -17.86
C PHE A 284 16.68 2.10 -19.28
N TRP A 285 15.97 1.62 -20.29
CA TRP A 285 16.38 1.77 -21.69
C TRP A 285 16.25 3.20 -22.20
N GLU A 286 15.23 3.94 -21.78
CA GLU A 286 15.05 5.35 -22.14
C GLU A 286 16.15 6.23 -21.53
N GLN A 287 16.46 6.04 -20.25
CA GLN A 287 17.50 6.83 -19.60
C GLN A 287 18.90 6.44 -20.07
N PHE A 288 19.15 5.15 -20.28
CA PHE A 288 20.40 4.66 -20.84
C PHE A 288 20.63 5.25 -22.24
N SER A 289 19.64 5.20 -23.14
CA SER A 289 19.78 5.74 -24.50
C SER A 289 20.03 7.25 -24.51
N SER A 290 19.29 8.01 -23.70
CA SER A 290 19.44 9.45 -23.56
C SER A 290 20.86 9.85 -23.12
N GLN A 291 21.38 9.20 -22.07
CA GLN A 291 22.73 9.46 -21.59
C GLN A 291 23.80 8.97 -22.58
N LEU A 292 23.57 7.82 -23.23
CA LEU A 292 24.46 7.24 -24.22
C LEU A 292 24.65 8.17 -25.42
N VAL A 293 23.56 8.75 -25.94
CA VAL A 293 23.59 9.71 -27.05
C VAL A 293 24.49 10.90 -26.74
N LEU A 294 24.37 11.48 -25.53
CA LEU A 294 25.22 12.58 -25.10
C LEU A 294 26.70 12.17 -25.05
N LYS A 295 26.99 10.98 -24.50
CA LYS A 295 28.36 10.47 -24.41
C LYS A 295 28.98 10.17 -25.77
N ILE A 296 28.24 9.59 -26.71
CA ILE A 296 28.71 9.36 -28.08
C ILE A 296 29.06 10.70 -28.75
N LYS A 297 28.18 11.71 -28.64
CA LYS A 297 28.44 13.06 -29.20
C LYS A 297 29.68 13.70 -28.59
N ASP A 298 29.89 13.59 -27.27
CA ASP A 298 31.07 14.13 -26.60
C ASP A 298 32.35 13.42 -27.06
N MET A 299 32.35 12.09 -27.16
CA MET A 299 33.52 11.33 -27.59
C MET A 299 33.86 11.56 -29.07
N ALA A 300 32.84 11.69 -29.93
CA ALA A 300 33.02 12.04 -31.33
C ALA A 300 33.72 13.41 -31.50
N ARG A 301 33.49 14.36 -30.58
CA ARG A 301 34.20 15.65 -30.55
C ARG A 301 35.65 15.52 -30.07
N GLN A 302 35.92 14.61 -29.15
CA GLN A 302 37.25 14.43 -28.56
C GLN A 302 38.21 13.61 -29.44
N SER A 303 37.69 12.72 -30.29
CA SER A 303 38.52 11.88 -31.16
C SER A 303 37.88 11.66 -32.52
N LEU A 304 38.49 12.25 -33.55
CA LEU A 304 38.15 12.03 -34.97
C LEU A 304 38.24 10.55 -35.36
N TRP A 305 39.18 9.81 -34.76
CA TRP A 305 39.36 8.40 -35.06
C TRP A 305 38.21 7.55 -34.51
N VAL A 306 37.81 7.76 -33.25
CA VAL A 306 36.66 7.05 -32.65
C VAL A 306 35.40 7.39 -33.41
N ASN A 307 35.21 8.67 -33.75
CA ASN A 307 34.07 9.09 -34.56
C ASN A 307 34.01 8.34 -35.89
N LYS A 308 35.15 8.24 -36.59
CA LYS A 308 35.25 7.53 -37.86
C LYS A 308 34.92 6.04 -37.73
N ILE A 309 35.44 5.36 -36.70
CA ILE A 309 35.15 3.92 -36.50
C ILE A 309 33.71 3.70 -36.07
N LEU A 310 33.18 4.48 -35.13
CA LEU A 310 31.78 4.37 -34.71
C LEU A 310 30.83 4.56 -35.91
N TYR A 311 31.16 5.47 -36.82
CA TYR A 311 30.42 5.66 -38.07
C TYR A 311 30.56 4.47 -39.02
N GLN A 312 31.78 3.97 -39.24
CA GLN A 312 32.03 2.84 -40.16
C GLN A 312 31.40 1.54 -39.66
N GLU A 313 31.38 1.34 -38.35
CA GLU A 313 30.89 0.13 -37.68
C GLU A 313 29.51 0.32 -37.04
N SER A 314 28.78 1.37 -37.45
CA SER A 314 27.47 1.71 -36.88
C SER A 314 26.47 0.56 -37.01
N ASP A 315 26.51 -0.16 -38.13
CA ASP A 315 25.61 -1.28 -38.38
C ASP A 315 25.85 -2.45 -37.42
N PHE A 316 27.10 -2.71 -37.05
CA PHE A 316 27.43 -3.72 -36.05
C PHE A 316 26.89 -3.33 -34.67
N ILE A 317 27.15 -2.08 -34.26
CA ILE A 317 26.70 -1.55 -32.97
C ILE A 317 25.16 -1.56 -32.91
N LEU A 318 24.48 -1.05 -33.93
CA LEU A 318 23.02 -1.01 -33.97
C LEU A 318 22.41 -2.42 -33.95
N LYS A 319 23.00 -3.40 -34.63
CA LYS A 319 22.56 -4.81 -34.57
C LYS A 319 22.69 -5.41 -33.17
N LEU A 320 23.77 -5.11 -32.43
CA LEU A 320 23.93 -5.55 -31.04
C LEU A 320 22.82 -4.99 -30.13
N ILE A 321 22.53 -3.70 -30.28
CA ILE A 321 21.50 -3.00 -29.51
C ILE A 321 20.12 -3.56 -29.86
N GLN A 322 19.80 -3.64 -31.15
CA GLN A 322 18.53 -4.14 -31.66
C GLN A 322 18.24 -5.57 -31.18
N LYS A 323 19.24 -6.46 -31.24
CA LYS A 323 19.09 -7.84 -30.75
C LYS A 323 18.75 -7.89 -29.26
N THR A 324 19.31 -6.98 -28.47
CA THR A 324 19.07 -6.92 -27.02
C THR A 324 17.67 -6.37 -26.72
N LEU A 325 17.32 -5.25 -27.35
CA LEU A 325 16.01 -4.60 -27.22
C LEU A 325 14.86 -5.53 -27.62
N HIS A 326 15.01 -6.27 -28.72
CA HIS A 326 14.00 -7.21 -29.20
C HIS A 326 13.63 -8.28 -28.16
N TYR A 327 14.59 -8.70 -27.35
CA TYR A 327 14.36 -9.72 -26.32
C TYR A 327 13.78 -9.16 -25.03
N GLN A 328 14.14 -7.93 -24.65
CA GLN A 328 13.88 -7.39 -23.31
C GLN A 328 12.79 -6.33 -23.25
N LEU A 329 12.48 -5.66 -24.36
CA LEU A 329 11.59 -4.51 -24.37
C LEU A 329 10.43 -4.77 -25.33
N HIS A 330 9.25 -5.12 -24.84
CA HIS A 330 8.11 -5.45 -25.72
C HIS A 330 7.44 -4.22 -26.38
N ASN A 331 7.87 -3.00 -26.04
CA ASN A 331 7.37 -1.75 -26.64
C ASN A 331 8.14 -1.42 -27.94
N LEU A 332 7.54 -1.74 -29.09
CA LEU A 332 8.14 -1.53 -30.41
C LEU A 332 8.43 -0.06 -30.73
N GLU A 333 7.52 0.85 -30.40
CA GLU A 333 7.69 2.29 -30.65
C GLU A 333 8.92 2.82 -29.92
N LEU A 334 9.10 2.42 -28.66
CA LEU A 334 10.27 2.79 -27.87
C LEU A 334 11.56 2.14 -28.40
N GLN A 335 11.51 0.89 -28.87
CA GLN A 335 12.66 0.26 -29.52
C GLN A 335 13.11 1.07 -30.75
N GLU A 336 12.17 1.46 -31.61
CA GLU A 336 12.45 2.24 -32.82
C GLU A 336 13.01 3.62 -32.48
N LEU A 337 12.44 4.30 -31.48
CA LEU A 337 12.91 5.60 -30.99
C LEU A 337 14.37 5.50 -30.52
N ILE A 338 14.68 4.54 -29.64
CA ILE A 338 16.04 4.33 -29.10
C ILE A 338 17.04 4.09 -30.23
N LEU A 339 16.70 3.21 -31.18
CA LEU A 339 17.58 2.89 -32.30
C LEU A 339 17.79 4.10 -33.21
N LYS A 340 16.73 4.88 -33.47
CA LYS A 340 16.80 6.10 -34.27
C LYS A 340 17.68 7.16 -33.61
N ASP A 341 17.53 7.37 -32.31
CA ASP A 341 18.28 8.37 -31.55
C ASP A 341 19.77 8.03 -31.50
N ILE A 342 20.09 6.77 -31.18
CA ILE A 342 21.49 6.29 -31.17
C ILE A 342 22.09 6.37 -32.58
N LYS A 343 21.36 5.93 -33.61
CA LYS A 343 21.80 6.02 -35.01
C LYS A 343 22.08 7.48 -35.41
N SER A 344 21.19 8.40 -35.06
CA SER A 344 21.37 9.83 -35.36
C SER A 344 22.62 10.41 -34.70
N SER A 345 22.92 9.97 -33.47
CA SER A 345 24.10 10.41 -32.71
C SER A 345 25.43 9.94 -33.30
N ILE A 346 25.42 8.81 -34.02
CA ILE A 346 26.59 8.24 -34.70
C ILE A 346 26.76 8.84 -36.10
N ILE A 347 25.65 9.11 -36.81
CA ILE A 347 25.64 9.52 -38.22
C ILE A 347 25.72 11.02 -38.41
N GLU A 348 25.52 11.84 -37.37
CA GLU A 348 25.56 13.31 -37.44
C GLU A 348 26.87 13.79 -38.10
N LYS A 349 26.80 14.05 -39.40
CA LYS A 349 27.88 14.61 -40.21
C LYS A 349 28.12 16.04 -39.72
N LYS A 350 29.37 16.33 -39.35
CA LYS A 350 29.87 17.70 -39.41
C LYS A 350 30.35 18.00 -40.82
#